data_AF-A0A2G9YND2-F1
#
_entry.id   AF-A0A2G9YND2-F1
#
_cell.length_a   1.000
_cell.length_b   1.000
_cell.length_c   1.000
_cell.angle_alpha   90.00
_cell.angle_beta   90.00
_cell.angle_gamma   90.00
#
_symmetry.space_group_name_H-M   'P 1'
#
loop_
_entity.id
_entity.type
_entity.pdbx_description
1 polymer ?
#
loop_
_entity_poly.entity_id
_entity_poly.type
_entity_poly.pdbx_seq_one_letter_code
_entity_poly.pdbx_strand_id
1 'polypeptide(L)'
;MAFSGLDIYKLLPKTNCRECGFVTCLAFAMQLAKKAVSIDKCPYLSEEAKRVLEASSQPPIKLVNIGEGDNKLEVGNETVLFRHEEKFYHPTAVGFIIEDSLSVDEIKHRLERINKLKFERVGQELNVNLVAVKQNSDKKKFIEAIQTVLNNTPLALVLMSDEPEALKEALKITAQRRPLIYHATKDNAGQFSKLAQEFKVPVVASSSDLETLSGLTRELNNQGVNDIILDTGVKPVKDKI
;
A
#
# COMPACT_ATOMS: atom_id res chain seq x y z
N MET A 1 -14.17 8.02 8.56
CA MET A 1 -14.83 8.39 9.83
C MET A 1 -15.46 7.13 10.39
N ALA A 2 -15.17 6.77 11.64
CA ALA A 2 -15.86 5.65 12.28
C ALA A 2 -17.36 5.99 12.38
N PHE A 3 -18.25 5.04 12.09
CA PHE A 3 -19.67 5.28 12.31
C PHE A 3 -19.92 5.60 13.78
N SER A 4 -20.75 6.62 14.03
CA SER A 4 -21.30 6.80 15.37
C SER A 4 -22.19 5.61 15.73
N GLY A 5 -22.39 5.33 17.02
CA GLY A 5 -23.31 4.26 17.39
C GLY A 5 -24.75 4.50 16.89
N LEU A 6 -25.12 5.74 16.59
CA LEU A 6 -26.41 6.06 15.94
C LEU A 6 -26.43 5.65 14.47
N ASP A 7 -25.33 5.81 13.74
CA ASP A 7 -25.26 5.41 12.34
C ASP A 7 -25.27 3.89 12.20
N ILE A 8 -24.59 3.19 13.11
CA ILE A 8 -24.65 1.73 13.20
C ILE A 8 -26.08 1.28 13.52
N TYR A 9 -26.76 1.93 14.47
CA TYR A 9 -28.14 1.59 14.84
C TYR A 9 -29.12 1.72 13.67
N LYS A 10 -28.90 2.64 12.72
CA LYS A 10 -29.75 2.77 11.52
C LYS A 10 -29.69 1.54 10.62
N LEU A 11 -28.55 0.83 10.60
CA LEU A 11 -28.28 -0.35 9.77
C LEU A 11 -28.68 -1.67 10.45
N LEU A 12 -28.95 -1.65 11.75
CA LEU A 12 -29.39 -2.84 12.49
C LEU A 12 -30.86 -3.19 12.23
N PRO A 13 -31.28 -4.45 12.46
CA PRO A 13 -32.68 -4.89 12.31
C PRO A 13 -33.69 -4.26 13.27
N LYS A 14 -33.21 -3.59 14.34
CA LYS A 14 -34.03 -2.93 15.39
C LYS A 14 -35.04 -3.84 16.10
N THR A 15 -34.81 -5.15 16.11
CA THR A 15 -35.69 -6.14 16.75
C THR A 15 -35.62 -6.14 18.27
N ASN A 16 -34.50 -5.68 18.86
CA ASN A 16 -34.22 -5.75 20.30
C ASN A 16 -34.39 -7.16 20.89
N CYS A 17 -34.12 -8.21 20.10
CA CYS A 17 -34.31 -9.62 20.47
C CYS A 17 -33.40 -10.14 21.59
N ARG A 18 -32.31 -9.43 21.91
CA ARG A 18 -31.29 -9.79 22.92
C ARG A 18 -30.45 -11.03 22.61
N GLU A 19 -30.61 -11.63 21.44
CA GLU A 19 -29.82 -12.81 21.02
C GLU A 19 -28.32 -12.53 20.85
N CYS A 20 -27.96 -11.27 20.61
CA CYS A 20 -26.55 -10.82 20.60
C CYS A 20 -25.95 -10.60 22.00
N GLY A 21 -26.74 -10.80 23.07
CA GLY A 21 -26.34 -10.62 24.47
C GLY A 21 -26.49 -9.18 24.99
N PHE A 22 -27.10 -8.27 24.23
CA PHE A 22 -27.33 -6.87 24.63
C PHE A 22 -28.82 -6.58 24.83
N VAL A 23 -29.14 -5.69 25.77
CA VAL A 23 -30.52 -5.36 26.16
C VAL A 23 -31.31 -4.73 25.00
N THR A 24 -30.64 -3.97 24.13
CA THR A 24 -31.23 -3.33 22.95
C THR A 24 -30.24 -3.34 21.77
N CYS A 25 -30.77 -3.20 20.54
CA CYS A 25 -29.95 -3.01 19.35
C CYS A 25 -29.10 -1.73 19.43
N LEU A 26 -29.59 -0.68 20.10
CA LEU A 26 -28.81 0.54 20.32
C LEU A 26 -27.60 0.28 21.25
N ALA A 27 -27.78 -0.51 22.31
CA ALA A 27 -26.68 -0.89 23.19
C ALA A 27 -25.61 -1.71 22.44
N PHE A 28 -26.05 -2.64 21.57
CA PHE A 28 -25.14 -3.36 20.68
C PHE A 28 -24.40 -2.41 19.73
N ALA A 29 -25.11 -1.47 19.10
CA ALA A 29 -24.52 -0.49 18.18
C ALA A 29 -23.46 0.40 18.85
N MET A 30 -23.70 0.85 20.09
CA MET A 30 -22.72 1.62 20.87
C MET A 30 -21.47 0.81 21.20
N GLN A 31 -21.61 -0.49 21.47
CA GLN A 31 -20.48 -1.36 21.72
C GLN A 31 -19.68 -1.68 20.44
N LEU A 32 -20.38 -1.79 19.30
CA LEU A 32 -19.78 -1.98 17.99
C LEU A 32 -18.97 -0.74 17.57
N ALA A 33 -19.50 0.47 17.79
CA ALA A 33 -18.79 1.74 17.54
C ALA A 33 -17.46 1.84 18.31
N LYS A 34 -17.42 1.26 19.50
CA LYS A 34 -16.22 1.18 20.35
C LYS A 34 -15.29 0.02 20.01
N LYS A 35 -15.57 -0.73 18.93
CA LYS A 35 -14.83 -1.96 18.52
C LYS A 35 -14.73 -3.03 19.60
N ALA A 36 -15.62 -3.02 20.59
CA ALA A 36 -15.55 -3.89 21.74
C ALA A 36 -16.43 -5.15 21.60
N VAL A 37 -17.05 -5.34 20.44
CA VAL A 37 -17.81 -6.54 20.08
C VAL A 37 -17.77 -6.75 18.56
N SER A 38 -17.75 -8.00 18.09
CA SER A 38 -17.84 -8.32 16.66
C SER A 38 -19.26 -8.14 16.12
N ILE A 39 -19.35 -7.75 14.86
CA ILE A 39 -20.57 -7.66 14.06
C ILE A 39 -21.29 -9.01 13.95
N ASP A 40 -20.54 -10.11 13.97
CA ASP A 40 -21.06 -11.49 13.84
C ASP A 40 -21.97 -11.93 15.00
N LYS A 41 -22.02 -11.15 16.10
CA LYS A 41 -22.92 -11.45 17.22
C LYS A 41 -24.40 -11.21 16.92
N CYS A 42 -24.73 -10.49 15.84
CA CYS A 42 -26.13 -10.27 15.46
C CYS A 42 -26.55 -11.30 14.39
N PRO A 43 -27.37 -12.31 14.73
CA PRO A 43 -27.76 -13.36 13.78
C PRO A 43 -28.71 -12.86 12.68
N TYR A 44 -29.32 -11.69 12.87
CA TYR A 44 -30.32 -11.12 11.97
C TYR A 44 -29.79 -9.98 11.09
N LEU A 45 -28.47 -9.75 11.08
CA LEU A 45 -27.90 -8.68 10.29
C LEU A 45 -27.96 -9.05 8.80
N SER A 46 -28.41 -8.13 7.94
CA SER A 46 -28.39 -8.35 6.50
C SER A 46 -26.95 -8.31 5.98
N GLU A 47 -26.68 -9.07 4.90
CA GLU A 47 -25.38 -9.07 4.23
C GLU A 47 -24.97 -7.67 3.74
N GLU A 48 -25.94 -6.85 3.33
CA GLU A 48 -25.69 -5.46 2.92
C GLU A 48 -25.25 -4.59 4.10
N ALA A 49 -25.95 -4.69 5.24
CA ALA A 49 -25.57 -3.97 6.46
C ALA A 49 -24.21 -4.45 6.98
N LYS A 50 -23.92 -5.75 6.87
CA LYS A 50 -22.64 -6.34 7.21
C LYS A 50 -21.51 -5.73 6.39
N ARG A 51 -21.65 -5.68 5.06
CA ARG A 51 -20.65 -5.05 4.17
C ARG A 51 -20.41 -3.57 4.49
N VAL A 52 -21.47 -2.79 4.74
CA VAL A 52 -21.35 -1.36 5.05
C VAL A 52 -20.62 -1.14 6.38
N LEU A 53 -20.95 -1.92 7.40
CA LEU A 53 -20.33 -1.84 8.72
C LEU A 53 -18.89 -2.37 8.72
N GLU A 54 -18.60 -3.43 7.98
CA GLU A 54 -17.23 -3.93 7.76
C GLU A 54 -16.37 -2.89 7.03
N ALA A 55 -16.88 -2.28 5.96
CA ALA A 55 -16.20 -1.22 5.24
C ALA A 55 -15.88 0.00 6.13
N SER A 56 -16.76 0.32 7.08
CA SER A 56 -16.51 1.42 8.03
C SER A 56 -15.55 1.08 9.16
N SER A 57 -15.39 -0.22 9.44
CA SER A 57 -14.47 -0.73 10.46
C SER A 57 -13.05 -0.84 9.93
N GLN A 58 -12.89 -0.89 8.60
CA GLN A 58 -11.59 -0.81 7.95
C GLN A 58 -10.92 0.53 8.25
N PRO A 59 -9.60 0.55 8.45
CA PRO A 59 -8.84 1.78 8.57
C PRO A 59 -9.12 2.71 7.37
N PRO A 60 -9.23 4.03 7.57
CA PRO A 60 -9.44 4.98 6.47
C PRO A 60 -8.40 4.86 5.36
N ILE A 61 -7.17 4.49 5.73
CA ILE A 61 -6.05 4.24 4.84
C ILE A 61 -5.64 2.79 5.04
N LYS A 62 -5.68 1.98 3.98
CA LYS A 62 -5.28 0.58 4.05
C LYS A 62 -3.77 0.44 4.37
N LEU A 63 -3.40 -0.61 5.11
CA LEU A 63 -2.01 -1.03 5.26
C LEU A 63 -1.54 -1.77 4.00
N VAL A 64 -0.44 -1.31 3.41
CA VAL A 64 0.22 -1.95 2.28
C VAL A 64 1.62 -2.35 2.69
N ASN A 65 1.97 -3.60 2.46
CA ASN A 65 3.33 -4.09 2.67
C ASN A 65 4.14 -3.96 1.36
N ILE A 66 5.44 -3.68 1.45
CA ILE A 66 6.40 -3.75 0.33
C ILE A 66 7.61 -4.52 0.84
N GLY A 67 8.08 -5.54 0.12
CA GLY A 67 9.10 -6.44 0.67
C GLY A 67 8.51 -7.63 1.43
N GLU A 68 9.41 -8.50 1.88
CA GLU A 68 9.15 -9.66 2.74
C GLU A 68 10.26 -9.79 3.79
N GLY A 69 9.98 -10.52 4.87
CA GLY A 69 10.94 -10.77 5.96
C GLY A 69 11.33 -9.51 6.75
N ASP A 70 12.56 -9.48 7.25
CA ASP A 70 13.04 -8.43 8.17
C ASP A 70 13.13 -7.03 7.55
N ASN A 71 13.16 -6.94 6.21
CA ASN A 71 13.21 -5.67 5.47
C ASN A 71 11.85 -5.29 4.85
N LYS A 72 10.76 -5.93 5.31
CA LYS A 72 9.40 -5.57 4.91
C LYS A 72 9.08 -4.16 5.39
N LEU A 73 8.56 -3.35 4.49
CA LEU A 73 8.06 -2.01 4.75
C LEU A 73 6.54 -2.05 4.86
N GLU A 74 6.02 -1.39 5.89
CA GLU A 74 4.60 -1.24 6.11
C GLU A 74 4.26 0.24 5.91
N VAL A 75 3.36 0.53 4.97
CA VAL A 75 2.95 1.90 4.64
C VAL A 75 1.43 2.04 4.68
N GLY A 76 0.94 3.20 5.14
CA GLY A 76 -0.49 3.47 5.31
C GLY A 76 -0.97 3.18 6.73
N ASN A 77 -2.25 2.83 6.88
CA ASN A 77 -2.89 2.60 8.19
C ASN A 77 -2.76 3.77 9.18
N GLU A 78 -2.71 5.00 8.65
CA GLU A 78 -2.74 6.22 9.45
C GLU A 78 -4.20 6.66 9.68
N THR A 79 -4.47 7.20 10.86
CA THR A 79 -5.83 7.51 11.33
C THR A 79 -6.08 9.01 11.57
N VAL A 80 -5.03 9.82 11.65
CA VAL A 80 -5.09 11.24 12.04
C VAL A 80 -4.35 12.13 11.06
N LEU A 81 -4.75 13.40 10.97
CA LEU A 81 -4.05 14.43 10.19
C LEU A 81 -2.94 15.10 11.00
N PHE A 82 -3.15 15.25 12.32
CA PHE A 82 -2.20 15.92 13.19
C PHE A 82 -1.67 14.98 14.28
N ARG A 83 -0.33 14.94 14.41
CA ARG A 83 0.38 14.05 15.35
C ARG A 83 0.10 14.28 16.84
N HIS A 84 -0.61 15.35 17.19
CA HIS A 84 -0.99 15.66 18.58
C HIS A 84 -2.38 15.10 18.93
N GLU A 85 -3.19 14.74 17.93
CA GLU A 85 -4.45 14.02 18.14
C GLU A 85 -4.16 12.55 18.45
N GLU A 86 -3.26 11.94 17.68
CA GLU A 86 -2.71 10.61 17.89
C GLU A 86 -1.32 10.51 17.24
N LYS A 87 -0.53 9.49 17.59
CA LYS A 87 0.76 9.25 16.93
C LYS A 87 0.56 8.80 15.48
N PHE A 88 1.52 9.14 14.63
CA PHE A 88 1.69 8.45 13.35
C PHE A 88 2.35 7.09 13.61
N TYR A 89 1.86 6.05 12.94
CA TYR A 89 2.21 4.67 13.24
C TYR A 89 3.39 4.17 12.40
N HIS A 90 3.44 4.52 11.11
CA HIS A 90 4.40 3.98 10.15
C HIS A 90 5.32 5.11 9.63
N PRO A 91 6.63 5.09 9.97
CA PRO A 91 7.58 6.06 9.45
C PRO A 91 7.65 6.05 7.92
N THR A 92 7.93 7.22 7.33
CA THR A 92 8.10 7.33 5.87
C THR A 92 9.29 6.50 5.41
N ALA A 93 9.07 5.63 4.42
CA ALA A 93 10.15 4.90 3.78
C ALA A 93 11.01 5.83 2.91
N VAL A 94 12.32 5.78 3.09
CA VAL A 94 13.30 6.56 2.32
C VAL A 94 14.17 5.63 1.49
N GLY A 95 14.44 6.03 0.26
CA GLY A 95 15.20 5.22 -0.69
C GLY A 95 15.87 6.03 -1.77
N PHE A 96 16.60 5.33 -2.63
CA PHE A 96 17.34 5.91 -3.76
C PHE A 96 16.85 5.33 -5.08
N ILE A 97 16.88 6.15 -6.12
CA ILE A 97 16.65 5.71 -7.50
C ILE A 97 18.00 5.34 -8.13
N ILE A 98 18.04 4.16 -8.73
CA ILE A 98 19.14 3.66 -9.56
C ILE A 98 18.59 3.51 -10.97
N GLU A 99 19.26 4.14 -11.93
CA GLU A 99 18.89 4.02 -13.35
C GLU A 99 19.63 2.84 -13.99
N ASP A 100 18.96 2.14 -14.90
CA ASP A 100 19.54 1.03 -15.66
C ASP A 100 20.57 1.47 -16.73
N SER A 101 20.71 2.77 -16.95
CA SER A 101 21.69 3.37 -17.85
C SER A 101 23.12 3.30 -17.31
N LEU A 102 23.25 3.11 -15.99
CA LEU A 102 24.53 2.96 -15.30
C LEU A 102 25.17 1.61 -15.60
N SER A 103 26.50 1.57 -15.55
CA SER A 103 27.23 0.31 -15.62
C SER A 103 27.02 -0.53 -14.36
N VAL A 104 27.19 -1.85 -14.48
CA VAL A 104 27.08 -2.80 -13.35
C VAL A 104 27.99 -2.41 -12.19
N ASP A 105 29.21 -1.94 -12.48
CA ASP A 105 30.17 -1.54 -11.45
C ASP A 105 29.74 -0.25 -10.73
N GLU A 106 29.17 0.72 -11.45
CA GLU A 106 28.60 1.93 -10.84
C GLU A 106 27.40 1.61 -9.95
N ILE A 107 26.52 0.68 -10.39
CA ILE A 107 25.38 0.22 -9.60
C ILE A 107 25.88 -0.41 -8.30
N LYS A 108 26.85 -1.34 -8.36
CA LYS A 108 27.43 -1.97 -7.18
C LYS A 108 28.04 -0.94 -6.23
N HIS A 109 28.85 -0.03 -6.75
CA HIS A 109 29.48 1.01 -5.92
C HIS A 109 28.44 1.93 -5.24
N ARG A 110 27.34 2.27 -5.93
CA ARG A 110 26.22 3.02 -5.31
C ARG A 110 25.54 2.20 -4.23
N LEU A 111 25.24 0.92 -4.48
CA LEU A 111 24.60 0.03 -3.51
C LEU A 111 25.44 -0.17 -2.26
N GLU A 112 26.76 -0.33 -2.40
CA GLU A 112 27.67 -0.41 -1.25
C GLU A 112 27.57 0.82 -0.35
N ARG A 113 27.50 2.02 -0.95
CA ARG A 113 27.30 3.26 -0.19
C ARG A 113 25.92 3.31 0.45
N ILE A 114 24.87 2.95 -0.27
CA ILE A 114 23.48 2.93 0.23
C ILE A 114 23.34 1.97 1.41
N ASN A 115 23.89 0.76 1.33
CA ASN A 115 23.81 -0.23 2.40
C ASN A 115 24.56 0.19 3.67
N LYS A 116 25.57 1.07 3.55
CA LYS A 116 26.32 1.64 4.67
C LYS A 116 25.62 2.84 5.32
N LEU A 117 24.54 3.38 4.72
CA LEU A 117 23.75 4.46 5.30
C LEU A 117 22.87 3.93 6.45
N LYS A 118 23.54 3.73 7.59
CA LYS A 118 22.96 3.30 8.86
C LYS A 118 23.44 4.23 9.95
N PHE A 119 22.52 4.81 10.68
CA PHE A 119 22.81 5.79 11.73
C PHE A 119 22.14 5.35 13.01
N GLU A 120 22.83 5.44 14.14
CA GLU A 120 22.20 5.28 15.45
C GLU A 120 21.84 6.66 16.01
N ARG A 121 20.59 6.83 16.39
CA ARG A 121 20.10 8.07 17.02
C ARG A 121 19.25 7.74 18.23
N VAL A 122 19.79 7.97 19.43
CA VAL A 122 19.09 7.74 20.71
C VAL A 122 18.59 6.28 20.81
N GLY A 123 19.46 5.32 20.50
CA GLY A 123 19.14 3.88 20.54
C GLY A 123 18.23 3.37 19.43
N GLN A 124 17.89 4.22 18.44
CA GLN A 124 17.15 3.81 17.24
C GLN A 124 18.10 3.73 16.05
N GLU A 125 18.04 2.63 15.30
CA GLU A 125 18.72 2.52 14.00
C GLU A 125 17.87 3.21 12.93
N LEU A 126 18.48 4.16 12.21
CA LEU A 126 17.92 4.83 11.06
C LEU A 126 18.67 4.31 9.84
N ASN A 127 17.95 3.66 8.94
CA ASN A 127 18.51 3.08 7.73
C ASN A 127 17.65 3.42 6.51
N VAL A 128 18.27 3.29 5.34
CA VAL A 128 17.55 3.30 4.07
C VAL A 128 16.60 2.11 4.03
N ASN A 129 15.42 2.29 3.44
CA ASN A 129 14.34 1.30 3.44
C ASN A 129 14.23 0.56 2.10
N LEU A 130 14.42 1.29 1.00
CA LEU A 130 14.18 0.75 -0.35
C LEU A 130 15.17 1.27 -1.39
N VAL A 131 15.25 0.54 -2.50
CA VAL A 131 15.92 0.95 -3.73
C VAL A 131 14.93 0.83 -4.88
N ALA A 132 14.81 1.90 -5.67
CA ALA A 132 14.02 1.92 -6.87
C ALA A 132 14.92 1.74 -8.10
N VAL A 133 14.59 0.80 -8.98
CA VAL A 133 15.29 0.64 -10.26
C VAL A 133 14.43 1.23 -11.36
N LYS A 134 14.97 2.24 -12.06
CA LYS A 134 14.28 2.95 -13.13
C LYS A 134 14.80 2.55 -14.50
N GLN A 135 13.90 2.10 -15.36
CA GLN A 135 14.19 1.84 -16.75
C GLN A 135 14.31 3.16 -17.52
N ASN A 136 15.49 3.43 -18.05
CA ASN A 136 15.79 4.48 -19.03
C ASN A 136 16.39 3.89 -20.32
N SER A 137 16.73 2.59 -20.31
CA SER A 137 17.36 1.87 -21.41
C SER A 137 16.43 0.76 -21.93
N ASP A 138 16.99 -0.30 -22.51
CA ASP A 138 16.23 -1.45 -22.99
C ASP A 138 15.91 -2.47 -21.89
N LYS A 139 14.96 -3.36 -22.18
CA LYS A 139 14.53 -4.45 -21.31
C LYS A 139 15.70 -5.30 -20.77
N LYS A 140 16.74 -5.59 -21.56
CA LYS A 140 17.84 -6.46 -21.10
C LYS A 140 18.66 -5.76 -20.03
N LYS A 141 19.01 -4.48 -20.25
CA LYS A 141 19.71 -3.66 -19.25
C LYS A 141 18.90 -3.49 -17.97
N PHE A 142 17.59 -3.29 -18.09
CA PHE A 142 16.73 -3.20 -16.92
C PHE A 142 16.77 -4.47 -16.05
N ILE A 143 16.70 -5.65 -16.68
CA ILE A 143 16.79 -6.93 -15.97
C ILE A 143 18.18 -7.14 -15.36
N GLU A 144 19.25 -6.80 -16.07
CA GLU A 144 20.63 -6.88 -15.56
C GLU A 144 20.85 -5.97 -14.35
N ALA A 145 20.34 -4.73 -14.41
CA ALA A 145 20.37 -3.80 -13.30
C ALA A 145 19.59 -4.34 -12.08
N ILE A 146 18.40 -4.91 -12.30
CA ILE A 146 17.61 -5.52 -11.23
C ILE A 146 18.31 -6.72 -10.60
N GLN A 147 18.90 -7.61 -11.41
CA GLN A 147 19.67 -8.74 -10.89
C GLN A 147 20.86 -8.26 -10.05
N THR A 148 21.54 -7.21 -10.51
CA THR A 148 22.65 -6.60 -9.77
C THR A 148 22.15 -6.04 -8.44
N VAL A 149 21.04 -5.31 -8.43
CA VAL A 149 20.44 -4.77 -7.19
C VAL A 149 20.00 -5.90 -6.25
N LEU A 150 19.28 -6.90 -6.77
CA LEU A 150 18.76 -8.04 -6.02
C LEU A 150 19.86 -8.79 -5.26
N ASN A 151 21.02 -8.98 -5.90
CA ASN A 151 22.16 -9.71 -5.33
C ASN A 151 23.01 -8.89 -4.36
N ASN A 152 22.89 -7.56 -4.37
CA ASN A 152 23.79 -6.66 -3.63
C ASN A 152 23.07 -5.84 -2.55
N THR A 153 21.76 -5.99 -2.35
CA THR A 153 21.06 -5.33 -1.24
C THR A 153 19.86 -6.11 -0.70
N PRO A 154 19.67 -6.15 0.63
CA PRO A 154 18.48 -6.73 1.26
C PRO A 154 17.30 -5.75 1.36
N LEU A 155 17.46 -4.50 0.89
CA LEU A 155 16.42 -3.45 0.94
C LEU A 155 15.23 -3.74 0.02
N ALA A 156 14.04 -3.27 0.41
CA ALA A 156 12.83 -3.43 -0.41
C ALA A 156 13.01 -2.82 -1.82
N LEU A 157 12.32 -3.38 -2.80
CA LEU A 157 12.53 -3.03 -4.20
C LEU A 157 11.31 -2.31 -4.79
N VAL A 158 11.57 -1.28 -5.59
CA VAL A 158 10.57 -0.63 -6.45
C VAL A 158 11.02 -0.78 -7.91
N LEU A 159 10.14 -1.29 -8.76
CA LEU A 159 10.40 -1.47 -10.18
C LEU A 159 9.70 -0.36 -10.94
N MET A 160 10.47 0.57 -11.52
CA MET A 160 9.93 1.71 -12.28
C MET A 160 10.15 1.48 -13.78
N SER A 161 9.10 1.08 -14.48
CA SER A 161 9.12 0.85 -15.93
C SER A 161 7.73 1.05 -16.52
N ASP A 162 7.68 1.69 -17.68
CA ASP A 162 6.46 1.86 -18.47
C ASP A 162 6.20 0.66 -19.41
N GLU A 163 7.13 -0.30 -19.49
CA GLU A 163 7.04 -1.48 -20.37
C GLU A 163 6.53 -2.72 -19.59
N PRO A 164 5.28 -3.18 -19.81
CA PRO A 164 4.73 -4.32 -19.08
C PRO A 164 5.53 -5.62 -19.26
N GLU A 165 6.11 -5.83 -20.43
CA GLU A 165 6.95 -7.00 -20.71
C GLU A 165 8.27 -6.97 -19.93
N ALA A 166 8.85 -5.78 -19.73
CA ALA A 166 10.05 -5.62 -18.91
C ALA A 166 9.74 -5.86 -17.43
N LEU A 167 8.62 -5.30 -16.94
CA LEU A 167 8.12 -5.57 -15.59
C LEU A 167 7.83 -7.06 -15.36
N LYS A 168 7.22 -7.74 -16.34
CA LYS A 168 6.91 -9.17 -16.20
C LYS A 168 8.18 -10.01 -16.02
N GLU A 169 9.21 -9.79 -16.84
CA GLU A 169 10.48 -10.51 -16.70
C GLU A 169 11.19 -10.14 -15.38
N ALA A 170 11.12 -8.89 -14.95
CA ALA A 170 11.67 -8.44 -13.69
C ALA A 170 10.97 -9.10 -12.49
N LEU A 171 9.64 -9.25 -12.54
CA LEU A 171 8.85 -9.86 -11.49
C LEU A 171 9.14 -11.36 -11.35
N LYS A 172 9.41 -12.08 -12.44
CA LYS A 172 9.81 -13.50 -12.37
C LYS A 172 11.01 -13.75 -11.46
N ILE A 173 11.97 -12.81 -11.41
CA ILE A 173 13.17 -12.92 -10.57
C ILE A 173 13.03 -12.21 -9.21
N THR A 174 12.07 -11.30 -9.04
CA THR A 174 11.94 -10.49 -7.80
C THR A 174 10.70 -10.79 -6.97
N ALA A 175 9.71 -11.55 -7.48
CA ALA A 175 8.40 -11.72 -6.82
C ALA A 175 8.48 -12.30 -5.40
N GLN A 176 9.48 -13.13 -5.10
CA GLN A 176 9.70 -13.67 -3.75
C GLN A 176 9.98 -12.57 -2.71
N ARG A 177 10.46 -11.40 -3.16
CA ARG A 177 10.71 -10.22 -2.32
C ARG A 177 9.57 -9.20 -2.40
N ARG A 178 8.44 -9.57 -3.00
CA ARG A 178 7.21 -8.76 -3.11
C ARG A 178 7.48 -7.26 -3.38
N PRO A 179 8.11 -6.91 -4.52
CA PRO A 179 8.47 -5.54 -4.86
C PRO A 179 7.24 -4.67 -5.13
N LEU A 180 7.40 -3.35 -5.11
CA LEU A 180 6.40 -2.38 -5.59
C LEU A 180 6.58 -2.12 -7.08
N ILE A 181 5.51 -2.20 -7.87
CA ILE A 181 5.56 -1.81 -9.29
C ILE A 181 5.07 -0.37 -9.50
N TYR A 182 5.84 0.40 -10.27
CA TYR A 182 5.60 1.81 -10.58
C TYR A 182 5.60 1.99 -12.11
N HIS A 183 4.52 2.46 -12.74
CA HIS A 183 3.21 2.78 -12.18
C HIS A 183 2.07 2.53 -13.17
N ALA A 184 0.89 2.26 -12.64
CA ALA A 184 -0.35 2.24 -13.38
C ALA A 184 -0.82 3.67 -13.70
N THR A 185 -1.24 3.88 -14.93
CA THR A 185 -1.95 5.05 -15.45
C THR A 185 -3.26 4.61 -16.08
N LYS A 186 -4.06 5.56 -16.56
CA LYS A 186 -5.29 5.27 -17.30
C LYS A 186 -5.05 4.38 -18.53
N ASP A 187 -3.88 4.48 -19.15
CA ASP A 187 -3.60 3.80 -20.43
C ASP A 187 -3.12 2.35 -20.25
N ASN A 188 -2.55 2.02 -19.09
CA ASN A 188 -1.93 0.70 -18.83
C ASN A 188 -2.49 -0.03 -17.59
N ALA A 189 -3.52 0.50 -16.93
CA ALA A 189 -4.13 -0.05 -15.70
C ALA A 189 -4.42 -1.54 -15.79
N GLY A 190 -5.07 -1.97 -16.89
CA GLY A 190 -5.45 -3.38 -17.11
C GLY A 190 -4.27 -4.33 -17.32
N GLN A 191 -3.09 -3.83 -17.72
CA GLN A 191 -1.87 -4.64 -17.83
C GLN A 191 -1.18 -4.73 -16.46
N PHE A 192 -1.06 -3.59 -15.77
CA PHE A 192 -0.48 -3.53 -14.43
C PHE A 192 -1.28 -4.34 -13.42
N SER A 193 -2.61 -4.35 -13.52
CA SER A 193 -3.46 -5.11 -12.61
C SER A 193 -3.30 -6.62 -12.75
N LYS A 194 -3.12 -7.11 -13.98
CA LYS A 194 -2.83 -8.51 -14.25
C LYS A 194 -1.48 -8.91 -13.67
N LEU A 195 -0.45 -8.10 -13.86
CA LEU A 195 0.88 -8.34 -13.28
C LEU A 195 0.83 -8.32 -11.75
N ALA A 196 0.16 -7.34 -11.16
CA ALA A 196 0.00 -7.22 -9.72
C ALA A 196 -0.69 -8.45 -9.10
N GLN A 197 -1.71 -8.99 -9.76
CA GLN A 197 -2.39 -10.22 -9.33
C GLN A 197 -1.56 -11.48 -9.55
N GLU A 198 -0.98 -11.63 -10.74
CA GLU A 198 -0.16 -12.79 -11.12
C GLU A 198 0.98 -12.99 -10.11
N PHE A 199 1.66 -11.91 -9.73
CA PHE A 199 2.81 -11.93 -8.83
C PHE A 199 2.49 -11.53 -7.38
N LYS A 200 1.25 -11.18 -7.06
CA LYS A 200 0.78 -10.75 -5.72
C LYS A 200 1.58 -9.57 -5.14
N VAL A 201 1.84 -8.57 -5.97
CA VAL A 201 2.65 -7.39 -5.63
C VAL A 201 1.82 -6.11 -5.52
N PRO A 202 2.20 -5.15 -4.67
CA PRO A 202 1.56 -3.84 -4.62
C PRO A 202 1.86 -3.02 -5.89
N VAL A 203 0.94 -2.11 -6.23
CA VAL A 203 1.04 -1.23 -7.42
C VAL A 203 0.91 0.25 -7.03
N VAL A 204 1.64 1.12 -7.73
CA VAL A 204 1.41 2.57 -7.68
C VAL A 204 0.40 2.98 -8.73
N ALA A 205 -0.68 3.65 -8.33
CA ALA A 205 -1.58 4.36 -9.24
C ALA A 205 -1.15 5.83 -9.33
N SER A 206 -0.90 6.33 -10.54
CA SER A 206 -0.45 7.71 -10.75
C SER A 206 -1.39 8.51 -11.65
N SER A 207 -1.70 9.72 -11.20
CA SER A 207 -2.29 10.77 -12.03
C SER A 207 -2.08 12.13 -11.37
N SER A 208 -1.92 13.19 -12.18
CA SER A 208 -1.88 14.57 -11.66
C SER A 208 -3.25 15.10 -11.22
N ASP A 209 -4.33 14.42 -11.62
CA ASP A 209 -5.71 14.80 -11.36
C ASP A 209 -6.37 13.82 -10.37
N LEU A 210 -7.00 14.36 -9.32
CA LEU A 210 -7.56 13.55 -8.22
C LEU A 210 -8.79 12.75 -8.65
N GLU A 211 -9.60 13.25 -9.59
CA GLU A 211 -10.77 12.52 -10.10
C GLU A 211 -10.33 11.31 -10.93
N THR A 212 -9.33 11.52 -11.78
CA THR A 212 -8.70 10.48 -12.61
C THR A 212 -8.03 9.43 -11.73
N LEU A 213 -7.30 9.84 -10.69
CA LEU A 213 -6.67 8.93 -9.73
C LEU A 213 -7.73 8.11 -8.95
N SER A 214 -8.83 8.74 -8.54
CA SER A 214 -9.95 8.06 -7.90
C SER A 214 -10.60 7.03 -8.83
N GLY A 215 -10.78 7.37 -10.11
CA GLY A 215 -11.26 6.43 -11.13
C GLY A 215 -10.32 5.24 -11.32
N LEU A 216 -9.02 5.50 -11.45
CA LEU A 216 -7.98 4.49 -11.65
C LEU A 216 -7.90 3.51 -10.47
N THR A 217 -7.94 4.01 -9.24
CA THR A 217 -7.90 3.16 -8.04
C THR A 217 -9.15 2.27 -7.92
N ARG A 218 -10.33 2.76 -8.32
CA ARG A 218 -11.56 1.94 -8.41
C ARG A 218 -11.43 0.85 -9.46
N GLU A 219 -10.85 1.16 -10.63
CA GLU A 219 -10.61 0.17 -11.68
C GLU A 219 -9.68 -0.95 -11.19
N LEU A 220 -8.53 -0.59 -10.58
CA LEU A 220 -7.57 -1.55 -10.02
C LEU A 220 -8.22 -2.44 -8.95
N ASN A 221 -9.00 -1.85 -8.03
CA ASN A 221 -9.75 -2.60 -7.02
C ASN A 221 -10.77 -3.58 -7.62
N ASN A 222 -11.55 -3.13 -8.62
CA ASN A 222 -12.53 -3.98 -9.31
C ASN A 222 -11.86 -5.14 -10.06
N GLN A 223 -10.63 -4.93 -10.51
CA GLN A 223 -9.83 -5.97 -11.13
C GLN A 223 -9.19 -6.92 -10.10
N GLY A 224 -9.31 -6.66 -8.79
CA GLY A 224 -8.80 -7.53 -7.73
C GLY A 224 -7.49 -7.07 -7.09
N VAL A 225 -6.96 -5.91 -7.48
CA VAL A 225 -5.74 -5.34 -6.91
C VAL A 225 -6.10 -4.37 -5.80
N ASN A 226 -5.87 -4.81 -4.56
CA ASN A 226 -6.25 -4.03 -3.38
C ASN A 226 -5.05 -3.33 -2.72
N ASP A 227 -3.81 -3.69 -3.07
CA ASP A 227 -2.59 -3.12 -2.49
C ASP A 227 -2.10 -1.99 -3.39
N ILE A 228 -2.71 -0.81 -3.22
CA ILE A 228 -2.49 0.35 -4.07
C ILE A 228 -1.82 1.48 -3.27
N ILE A 229 -0.77 2.06 -3.84
CA ILE A 229 -0.13 3.29 -3.37
C ILE A 229 -0.45 4.41 -4.35
N LEU A 230 -0.67 5.62 -3.83
CA LEU A 230 -1.11 6.77 -4.63
C LEU A 230 0.07 7.67 -4.99
N ASP A 231 0.19 8.01 -6.26
CA ASP A 231 1.04 9.08 -6.76
C ASP A 231 0.17 10.17 -7.40
N THR A 232 0.37 11.41 -6.96
CA THR A 232 -0.40 12.57 -7.44
C THR A 232 0.33 13.34 -8.55
N GLY A 233 1.32 12.69 -9.18
CA GLY A 233 2.07 13.22 -10.31
C GLY A 233 3.13 14.24 -9.94
N VAL A 234 3.84 14.71 -10.98
CA VAL A 234 4.89 15.72 -10.84
C VAL A 234 4.27 17.10 -10.71
N LYS A 235 4.37 17.67 -9.51
CA LYS A 235 3.92 19.04 -9.22
C LYS A 235 4.82 19.71 -8.18
N PRO A 236 4.89 21.06 -8.16
CA PRO A 236 5.64 21.80 -7.16
C PRO A 236 5.23 21.41 -5.74
N VAL A 237 6.15 21.55 -4.77
CA VAL A 237 5.91 21.18 -3.36
C VAL A 237 4.65 21.85 -2.79
N LYS A 238 4.40 23.11 -3.17
CA LYS A 238 3.20 23.87 -2.76
C LYS A 238 1.87 23.28 -3.25
N ASP A 239 1.91 22.48 -4.33
CA ASP A 239 0.73 21.91 -4.98
C ASP A 239 0.58 20.40 -4.67
N LYS A 240 1.49 19.84 -3.84
CA LYS A 240 1.46 18.43 -3.42
C LYS A 240 0.50 18.12 -2.26
N ILE A 241 -0.16 19.13 -1.69
CA ILE A 241 -1.09 19.02 -0.55
C ILE A 241 -2.43 19.62 -0.95
#